data_AF-A0A1B8D4N9-F1
#
_entry.id   AF-A0A1B8D4N9-F1
#
_cell.length_a   1.000
_cell.length_b   1.000
_cell.length_c   1.000
_cell.angle_alpha   90.00
_cell.angle_beta   90.00
_cell.angle_gamma   90.00
#
_symmetry.space_group_name_H-M   'P 1'
#
loop_
_entity.id
_entity.type
_entity.pdbx_description
1 polymer ?
#
loop_
_entity_poly.entity_id
_entity_poly.type
_entity_poly.pdbx_seq_one_letter_code
_entity_poly.pdbx_strand_id
1 'polypeptide(L)'
;MESIRASPLLPPIIALNAWTLVVEGWMFATRLPIFTRLNIAEKNTLTREEINKMTPPSVRWKADNFSNVFEQTMQFYAVGVVLALAGGDEADARLAWA
;
A
#
# COMPACT_ATOMS: atom_id res chain seq x y z
N MET A 1 26.78 -3.91 -28.55
CA MET A 1 26.06 -4.22 -27.29
C MET A 1 24.75 -3.46 -27.33
N GLU A 2 23.62 -4.15 -27.35
CA GLU A 2 22.35 -3.49 -27.02
C GLU A 2 22.44 -3.01 -25.57
N SER A 3 22.21 -1.72 -25.32
CA SER A 3 22.01 -1.26 -23.96
C SER A 3 20.67 -1.80 -23.50
N ILE A 4 20.65 -2.62 -22.44
CA ILE A 4 19.40 -2.97 -21.78
C ILE A 4 18.78 -1.66 -21.29
N ARG A 5 17.66 -1.25 -21.90
CA ARG A 5 16.88 -0.11 -21.41
C ARG A 5 15.84 -0.64 -20.45
N ALA A 6 15.81 -0.05 -19.25
CA ALA A 6 14.73 -0.31 -18.29
C ALA A 6 13.40 0.15 -18.88
N SER A 7 12.33 -0.62 -18.67
CA SER A 7 10.99 -0.22 -19.11
C SER A 7 10.59 1.11 -18.45
N PRO A 8 9.98 2.04 -19.20
CA PRO A 8 9.51 3.32 -18.65
C PRO A 8 8.36 3.17 -17.64
N LEU A 9 7.79 1.95 -17.50
CA LEU A 9 6.78 1.61 -16.51
C LEU A 9 7.36 1.26 -15.13
N LEU A 10 8.66 0.97 -15.01
CA LEU A 10 9.25 0.66 -13.70
C LEU A 10 9.20 1.84 -12.72
N PRO A 11 9.49 3.10 -13.11
CA PRO A 11 9.38 4.24 -12.23
C PRO A 11 8.00 4.43 -11.54
N PRO A 12 6.84 4.46 -12.23
CA PRO A 12 5.55 4.60 -11.57
C PRO A 12 5.21 3.42 -10.65
N ILE A 13 5.58 2.19 -11.03
CA ILE A 13 5.42 0.98 -10.19
C ILE A 13 6.18 1.13 -8.87
N ILE A 14 7.45 1.50 -8.94
CA ILE A 14 8.30 1.66 -7.75
C ILE A 14 7.81 2.84 -6.89
N ALA A 15 7.41 3.96 -7.51
CA ALA A 15 6.92 5.13 -6.79
C ALA A 15 5.65 4.81 -5.97
N LEU A 16 4.67 4.11 -6.57
CA LEU A 16 3.47 3.69 -5.86
C LEU A 16 3.78 2.68 -4.75
N ASN A 17 4.80 1.84 -4.92
CA ASN A 17 5.29 0.94 -3.85
C ASN A 17 5.88 1.68 -2.66
N ALA A 18 6.77 2.62 -2.94
CA ALA A 18 7.33 3.47 -1.90
C ALA A 18 6.21 4.20 -1.14
N TRP A 19 5.21 4.74 -1.85
CA TRP A 19 4.08 5.40 -1.20
C TRP A 19 3.24 4.44 -0.33
N THR A 20 3.01 3.21 -0.81
CA THR A 20 2.30 2.19 -0.05
C THR A 20 3.01 1.86 1.25
N LEU A 21 4.34 1.72 1.22
CA LEU A 21 5.16 1.49 2.41
C LEU A 21 5.16 2.69 3.37
N VAL A 22 5.11 3.92 2.86
CA VAL A 22 4.94 5.12 3.70
C VAL A 22 3.61 5.08 4.44
N VAL A 23 2.51 4.77 3.74
CA VAL A 23 1.18 4.65 4.35
C VAL A 23 1.11 3.49 5.35
N GLU A 24 1.73 2.35 5.02
CA GLU A 24 1.86 1.20 5.91
C GLU A 24 2.61 1.56 7.20
N GLY A 25 3.78 2.17 7.06
CA GLY A 25 4.59 2.63 8.20
C GLY A 25 3.83 3.63 9.08
N TRP A 26 3.11 4.57 8.47
CA TRP A 26 2.28 5.53 9.21
C TRP A 26 1.14 4.85 9.99
N MET A 27 0.48 3.86 9.37
CA MET A 27 -0.55 3.06 10.02
C MET A 27 0.01 2.31 11.23
N PHE A 28 1.15 1.63 11.10
CA PHE A 28 1.76 0.91 12.21
C PHE A 28 2.26 1.84 13.32
N ALA A 29 2.92 2.95 12.96
CA ALA A 29 3.43 3.93 13.92
C ALA A 29 2.31 4.48 14.83
N THR A 30 1.08 4.59 14.32
CA THR A 30 -0.07 5.10 15.08
C THR A 30 -0.89 4.00 15.76
N ARG A 31 -1.02 2.81 15.17
CA ARG A 31 -1.80 1.69 15.75
C ARG A 31 -1.07 0.93 16.85
N LEU A 32 0.22 0.63 16.66
CA LEU A 32 0.97 -0.20 17.61
C LEU A 32 0.90 0.35 19.05
N PRO A 33 1.08 1.67 19.30
CA PRO A 33 0.95 2.21 20.65
C PRO A 33 -0.44 2.02 21.27
N ILE A 34 -1.51 2.14 20.46
CA ILE A 34 -2.88 1.91 20.93
C ILE A 34 -3.10 0.43 21.26
N PHE A 35 -2.60 -0.46 20.41
CA PHE A 35 -2.73 -1.91 20.58
C PHE A 35 -2.00 -2.39 21.83
N THR A 36 -0.82 -1.83 22.11
CA THR A 36 -0.08 -2.05 23.34
C THR A 36 -0.85 -1.52 24.55
N ARG A 37 -1.36 -0.29 24.51
CA ARG A 37 -2.12 0.29 25.64
C ARG A 37 -3.40 -0.47 25.97
N LEU A 38 -4.05 -1.06 24.97
CA LEU A 38 -5.29 -1.81 25.14
C LEU A 38 -5.06 -3.31 25.42
N ASN A 39 -3.82 -3.78 25.47
CA ASN A 39 -3.41 -5.19 25.57
C ASN A 39 -4.17 -6.07 24.57
N ILE A 40 -4.27 -5.63 23.31
CA ILE A 40 -5.06 -6.34 22.28
C ILE A 40 -4.49 -7.74 22.03
N ALA A 41 -3.16 -7.91 22.05
CA ALA A 41 -2.51 -9.20 21.79
C ALA A 41 -2.82 -10.27 22.85
N GLU A 42 -3.21 -9.88 24.06
CA GLU A 42 -3.62 -10.81 25.13
C GLU A 42 -5.10 -11.19 25.02
N LYS A 43 -5.87 -10.44 24.21
CA LYS A 43 -7.32 -10.56 24.08
C LYS A 43 -7.70 -11.23 22.76
N ASN A 44 -7.37 -12.52 22.65
CA ASN A 44 -7.58 -13.33 21.44
C ASN A 44 -9.05 -13.61 21.08
N THR A 45 -10.01 -13.07 21.84
CA THR A 45 -11.45 -13.20 21.58
C THR A 45 -12.05 -11.95 20.93
N LEU A 46 -11.30 -10.85 20.83
CA LEU A 46 -11.83 -9.60 20.28
C LEU A 46 -12.00 -9.69 18.76
N THR A 47 -13.18 -9.29 18.30
CA THR A 47 -13.48 -9.07 16.89
C THR A 47 -12.84 -7.78 16.38
N ARG A 48 -12.72 -7.66 15.05
CA ARG A 48 -12.27 -6.42 14.40
C ARG A 48 -13.15 -5.22 14.75
N GLU A 49 -14.47 -5.42 14.87
CA GLU A 49 -15.40 -4.35 15.23
C GLU A 49 -15.20 -3.87 16.67
N GLU A 50 -14.98 -4.78 17.62
CA GLU A 50 -14.71 -4.42 19.01
C GLU A 50 -13.40 -3.63 19.12
N ILE A 51 -12.35 -4.06 18.43
CA ILE A 51 -11.08 -3.32 18.37
C ILE A 51 -11.30 -1.93 17.76
N ASN A 52 -12.10 -1.82 16.70
CA ASN A 52 -12.42 -0.55 16.07
C ASN A 52 -13.19 0.39 17.00
N LYS A 53 -14.12 -0.12 17.82
CA LYS A 53 -14.85 0.68 18.83
C LYS A 53 -13.93 1.21 19.92
N MET A 54 -12.87 0.48 20.26
CA MET A 54 -11.88 0.88 21.26
C MET A 54 -10.75 1.77 20.69
N THR A 55 -10.65 1.91 19.37
CA THR A 55 -9.58 2.65 18.69
C THR A 55 -10.07 4.05 18.29
N PRO A 56 -9.32 5.14 18.59
CA PRO A 56 -9.69 6.48 18.14
C PRO A 56 -9.91 6.54 16.62
N PRO A 57 -10.94 7.24 16.12
CA PRO A 57 -11.24 7.33 14.68
C PRO A 57 -10.03 7.79 13.86
N SER A 58 -9.28 8.75 14.38
CA SER A 58 -8.08 9.27 13.72
C SER A 58 -7.01 8.21 13.51
N VAL A 59 -6.90 7.17 14.34
CA VAL A 59 -5.96 6.05 14.15
C VAL A 59 -6.57 5.02 13.19
N ARG A 60 -7.87 4.73 13.34
CA ARG A 60 -8.61 3.80 12.48
C ARG A 60 -8.55 4.20 11.00
N TRP A 61 -8.71 5.48 10.69
CA TRP A 61 -8.67 5.97 9.31
C TRP A 61 -7.35 5.71 8.59
N LYS A 62 -6.22 5.56 9.30
CA LYS A 62 -4.94 5.21 8.67
C LYS A 62 -4.92 3.75 8.24
N ALA A 63 -5.54 2.87 9.02
CA ALA A 63 -5.75 1.47 8.63
C ALA A 63 -6.68 1.36 7.43
N ASP A 64 -7.79 2.11 7.44
CA ASP A 64 -8.74 2.13 6.33
C ASP A 64 -8.06 2.68 5.05
N ASN A 65 -7.27 3.76 5.17
CA ASN A 65 -6.48 4.31 4.08
C ASN A 65 -5.45 3.31 3.54
N PHE A 66 -4.72 2.62 4.42
CA PHE A 66 -3.77 1.58 4.01
C PHE A 66 -4.47 0.46 3.24
N SER A 67 -5.62 -0.05 3.73
CA SER A 67 -6.37 -1.09 3.01
C SER A 67 -6.77 -0.65 1.61
N ASN A 68 -7.29 0.58 1.47
CA ASN A 68 -7.70 1.11 0.17
C ASN A 68 -6.52 1.32 -0.79
N VAL A 69 -5.40 1.86 -0.30
CA VAL A 69 -4.19 2.07 -1.11
C VAL A 69 -3.59 0.74 -1.52
N PHE A 70 -3.47 -0.21 -0.59
CA PHE A 70 -2.88 -1.52 -0.84
C PHE A 70 -3.68 -2.32 -1.87
N GLU A 71 -5.01 -2.34 -1.77
CA GLU A 71 -5.87 -3.05 -2.73
C GLU A 71 -5.70 -2.52 -4.16
N GLN A 72 -5.79 -1.19 -4.35
CA GLN A 72 -5.61 -0.56 -5.66
C GLN A 72 -4.20 -0.80 -6.22
N THR A 73 -3.20 -0.72 -5.34
CA THR A 73 -1.80 -0.88 -5.71
C THR A 73 -1.49 -2.30 -6.18
N MET A 74 -2.09 -3.34 -5.58
CA MET A 74 -1.93 -4.72 -6.03
C MET A 74 -2.46 -4.93 -7.45
N GLN A 75 -3.59 -4.31 -7.79
CA GLN A 75 -4.15 -4.34 -9.14
C GLN A 75 -3.24 -3.59 -10.12
N PHE A 76 -2.76 -2.41 -9.73
CA PHE A 76 -1.83 -1.61 -10.52
C PHE A 76 -0.54 -2.37 -10.84
N TYR A 77 0.05 -3.08 -9.88
CA TYR A 77 1.25 -3.89 -10.12
C TYR A 77 1.03 -5.03 -11.08
N ALA A 78 -0.09 -5.74 -10.95
CA ALA A 78 -0.41 -6.83 -11.87
C ALA A 78 -0.42 -6.33 -13.32
N VAL A 79 -1.05 -5.19 -13.58
CA VAL A 79 -1.11 -4.58 -14.91
C VAL A 79 0.23 -3.99 -15.32
N GLY A 80 0.84 -3.16 -14.48
CA GLY A 80 2.07 -2.43 -14.78
C GLY A 80 3.26 -3.35 -15.04
N VAL A 81 3.43 -4.42 -14.25
CA VAL A 81 4.51 -5.39 -14.46
C VAL A 81 4.30 -6.18 -15.75
N VAL A 82 3.06 -6.59 -16.05
CA VAL A 82 2.75 -7.28 -17.31
C VAL A 82 3.05 -6.38 -18.51
N LEU A 83 2.64 -5.11 -18.47
CA LEU A 83 2.95 -4.14 -19.53
C LEU A 83 4.47 -3.91 -19.66
N ALA A 84 5.20 -3.83 -18.54
CA ALA A 84 6.65 -3.67 -18.56
C ALA A 84 7.36 -4.85 -19.23
N LEU A 85 6.87 -6.07 -19.00
CA LEU A 85 7.38 -7.30 -19.63
C LEU A 85 6.93 -7.43 -21.10
N ALA A 86 5.75 -6.93 -21.44
CA ALA A 86 5.20 -6.95 -22.80
C ALA A 86 5.82 -5.88 -23.72
N GLY A 87 6.69 -5.02 -23.21
CA GLY A 87 7.35 -3.97 -23.99
C GLY A 87 6.54 -2.67 -24.08
N GLY A 88 5.72 -2.37 -23.06
CA GLY A 88 4.96 -1.12 -22.98
C GLY A 88 5.83 0.13 -23.09
N ASP A 89 5.25 1.18 -23.64
CA ASP A 89 5.98 2.36 -24.14
C ASP A 89 5.80 3.62 -23.27
N GLU A 90 6.19 4.77 -23.81
CA GLU A 90 6.07 6.06 -23.13
C GLU A 90 4.62 6.51 -22.92
N ALA A 91 3.67 6.09 -23.77
CA ALA A 91 2.26 6.39 -23.58
C ALA A 91 1.70 5.58 -22.40
N ASP A 92 2.03 4.29 -22.31
CA ASP A 92 1.68 3.45 -21.16
C ASP A 92 2.24 4.03 -19.86
N ALA A 93 3.51 4.47 -19.88
CA ALA A 93 4.15 5.08 -18.73
C ALA A 93 3.46 6.39 -18.31
N ARG A 94 3.06 7.24 -19.26
CA ARG A 94 2.31 8.47 -18.96
C ARG A 94 0.95 8.19 -18.33
N LEU A 95 0.25 7.16 -18.81
CA LEU A 95 -1.02 6.72 -18.22
C LEU A 95 -0.82 6.15 -16.81
N ALA A 96 0.28 5.44 -16.58
CA ALA A 96 0.60 4.89 -15.27
C ALA A 96 0.94 5.97 -14.21
N TRP A 97 1.29 7.18 -14.64
CA TRP A 97 1.52 8.33 -13.75
C TRP A 97 0.28 9.19 -13.49
N ALA A 98 -0.76 9.07 -14.32
CA ALA A 98 -1.97 9.88 -14.25
C ALA A 98 -2.97 9.29 -13.24
#